data_AF-A0A956L7G0-F1
#
_entry.id   AF-A0A956L7G0-F1
#
_cell.length_a   1.000
_cell.length_b   1.000
_cell.length_c   1.000
_cell.angle_alpha   90.00
_cell.angle_beta   90.00
_cell.angle_gamma   90.00
#
_symmetry.space_group_name_H-M   'P 1'
#
loop_
_entity.id
_entity.type
_entity.pdbx_description
1 polymer ?
#
loop_
_entity_poly.entity_id
_entity_poly.type
_entity_poly.pdbx_seq_one_letter_code
_entity_poly.pdbx_strand_id
1 'polypeptide(L)'
;VAYGAVGPTVLDDGRLAVEASKLHRSLIHELYAVTDVVVPGGKGDRLVHVWTHEGQEVSRVTEVDPKAHGPTGTIRLRSRLDAQTVPEDPAGNWTVDVVTQDGQLVGRTAFEITE
;
A
#
# COMPACT_ATOMS: atom_id res chain seq x y z
N VAL A 1 9.74 3.83 -5.62
CA VAL A 1 8.76 4.60 -4.84
C VAL A 1 9.46 5.85 -4.32
N ALA A 2 8.83 7.02 -4.32
CA ALA A 2 9.41 8.22 -3.70
C ALA A 2 9.21 8.20 -2.18
N TYR A 3 8.10 7.62 -1.73
CA TYR A 3 7.82 7.28 -0.34
C TYR A 3 6.77 6.15 -0.29
N GLY A 4 6.81 5.31 0.74
CA GLY A 4 5.82 4.25 0.93
C GLY A 4 5.89 3.68 2.33
N ALA A 5 4.73 3.57 2.97
CA ALA A 5 4.60 3.05 4.32
C ALA A 5 3.27 2.32 4.50
N VAL A 6 3.22 1.46 5.52
CA VAL A 6 2.01 0.79 5.97
C VAL A 6 1.77 1.06 7.45
N GLY A 7 0.52 0.94 7.87
CA GLY A 7 0.16 1.05 9.28
C GLY A 7 -1.28 0.61 9.56
N PRO A 8 -1.61 0.36 10.83
CA PRO A 8 -2.94 -0.12 11.22
C PRO A 8 -3.99 0.99 11.29
N THR A 9 -3.58 2.26 11.19
CA THR A 9 -4.47 3.41 11.43
C THR A 9 -4.09 4.58 10.53
N VAL A 10 -5.12 5.24 9.98
CA VAL A 10 -5.02 6.47 9.19
C VAL A 10 -5.65 7.61 9.99
N LEU A 11 -4.99 8.77 9.98
CA LEU A 11 -5.47 10.02 10.56
C LEU A 11 -6.52 10.69 9.65
N ASP A 12 -7.29 11.63 10.19
CA ASP A 12 -8.30 12.38 9.42
C ASP A 12 -7.71 13.12 8.21
N ASP A 13 -6.42 13.47 8.27
CA ASP A 13 -5.68 14.13 7.18
C ASP A 13 -5.13 13.16 6.12
N GLY A 14 -5.40 11.85 6.27
CA GLY A 14 -5.01 10.81 5.32
C GLY A 14 -3.59 10.27 5.51
N ARG A 15 -2.81 10.76 6.47
CA ARG A 15 -1.51 10.17 6.83
C ARG A 15 -1.70 8.94 7.71
N LEU A 16 -0.68 8.07 7.76
CA LEU A 16 -0.64 7.00 8.73
C LEU A 16 -0.36 7.57 10.13
N ALA A 17 -1.08 7.08 11.14
CA ALA A 17 -0.78 7.42 12.53
C ALA A 17 0.53 6.77 12.99
N VAL A 18 0.84 5.59 12.45
CA VAL A 18 2.08 4.86 12.65
C VAL A 18 2.55 4.33 11.30
N GLU A 19 3.79 4.60 10.95
CA GLU A 19 4.47 3.97 9.83
C GLU A 19 5.29 2.80 10.35
N ALA A 20 4.97 1.59 9.90
CA ALA A 20 5.59 0.37 10.39
C ALA A 20 6.22 -0.43 9.25
N SER A 21 7.48 -0.80 9.44
CA SER A 21 8.15 -1.82 8.63
C SER A 21 8.00 -3.22 9.22
N LYS A 22 7.62 -3.32 10.51
CA LYS A 22 7.30 -4.57 11.20
C LYS A 22 6.07 -4.38 12.09
N LEU A 23 5.12 -5.31 12.03
CA LEU A 23 3.92 -5.33 12.87
C LEU A 23 3.72 -6.70 13.50
N HIS A 24 3.27 -6.75 14.75
CA HIS A 24 2.85 -8.01 15.36
C HIS A 24 1.45 -8.39 14.86
N ARG A 25 1.20 -9.68 14.61
CA ARG A 25 -0.09 -10.20 14.10
C ARG A 25 -1.33 -9.75 14.89
N SER A 26 -1.18 -9.49 16.19
CA SER A 26 -2.27 -8.99 17.05
C SER A 26 -2.78 -7.59 16.68
N LEU A 27 -1.99 -6.81 15.93
CA LEU A 27 -2.36 -5.46 15.47
C LEU A 27 -3.10 -5.49 14.13
N ILE A 28 -3.21 -6.67 13.51
CA ILE A 28 -3.74 -6.83 12.16
C ILE A 28 -5.25 -7.03 12.23
N HIS A 29 -5.96 -5.92 12.33
CA HIS A 29 -7.39 -5.87 12.08
C HIS A 29 -7.67 -5.32 10.69
N GLU A 30 -6.97 -4.25 10.34
CA GLU A 30 -6.95 -3.64 9.02
C GLU A 30 -5.55 -3.08 8.80
N LEU A 31 -5.09 -3.04 7.55
CA LEU A 31 -3.85 -2.37 7.19
C LEU A 31 -4.14 -1.31 6.14
N TYR A 32 -3.45 -0.19 6.26
CA TYR A 32 -3.48 0.88 5.29
C TYR A 32 -2.11 1.03 4.68
N ALA A 33 -2.06 1.25 3.37
CA ALA A 33 -0.84 1.63 2.68
C ALA A 33 -0.99 3.05 2.16
N VAL A 34 0.04 3.87 2.38
CA VAL A 34 0.18 5.19 1.79
C VAL A 34 1.47 5.21 0.99
N THR A 35 1.39 5.52 -0.30
CA THR A 35 2.54 5.59 -1.18
C THR A 35 2.54 6.88 -1.98
N ASP A 36 3.73 7.43 -2.23
CA ASP A 36 3.94 8.53 -3.16
C ASP A 36 4.83 8.02 -4.30
N VAL A 37 4.31 8.05 -5.53
CA VAL A 37 5.05 7.60 -6.71
C VAL A 37 5.20 8.70 -7.74
N VAL A 38 6.35 8.69 -8.42
CA VAL A 38 6.55 9.47 -9.63
C VAL A 38 5.96 8.65 -10.78
N VAL A 39 4.95 9.18 -11.44
CA VAL A 39 4.36 8.50 -12.61
C VAL A 39 5.22 8.80 -13.84
N PRO A 40 5.74 7.79 -14.54
CA PRO A 40 6.50 7.99 -15.77
C PRO A 40 5.56 8.37 -16.93
N GLY A 41 5.07 9.61 -16.95
CA GLY A 41 4.42 10.25 -18.10
C GLY A 41 2.94 9.95 -18.34
N GLY A 42 2.15 10.99 -18.65
CA GLY A 42 0.77 10.90 -19.14
C GLY A 42 -0.33 11.15 -18.10
N LYS A 43 -1.24 12.09 -18.39
CA LYS A 43 -2.55 12.18 -17.71
C LYS A 43 -3.37 10.95 -18.12
N GLY A 44 -3.62 10.01 -17.22
CA GLY A 44 -4.61 8.95 -17.46
C GLY A 44 -4.27 7.55 -16.95
N ASP A 45 -3.02 7.28 -16.59
CA ASP A 45 -2.64 5.95 -16.10
C ASP A 45 -3.24 5.70 -14.73
N ARG A 46 -4.10 4.69 -14.65
CA ARG A 46 -4.64 4.21 -13.37
C ARG A 46 -3.56 3.39 -12.68
N LEU A 47 -3.31 3.76 -11.44
CA LEU A 47 -2.40 3.05 -10.56
C LEU A 47 -3.18 2.08 -9.69
N VAL A 48 -2.55 0.99 -9.32
CA VAL A 48 -3.14 -0.11 -8.57
C VAL A 48 -2.22 -0.46 -7.41
N HIS A 49 -2.77 -0.58 -6.21
CA HIS A 49 -2.06 -1.22 -5.10
C HIS A 49 -2.29 -2.73 -5.16
N VAL A 50 -1.20 -3.49 -5.26
CA VAL A 50 -1.19 -4.94 -5.19
C VAL A 50 -0.55 -5.35 -3.88
N TRP A 51 -1.34 -5.97 -3.01
CA TRP A 51 -0.89 -6.53 -1.75
C TRP A 51 -0.46 -7.97 -1.97
N THR A 52 0.73 -8.30 -1.50
CA THR A 52 1.34 -9.61 -1.67
C THR A 52 1.86 -10.10 -0.33
N HIS A 53 1.56 -11.36 0.00
CA HIS A 53 2.08 -12.08 1.17
C HIS A 53 2.89 -13.28 0.68
N GLU A 54 4.15 -13.40 1.12
CA GLU A 54 5.05 -14.49 0.70
C GLU A 54 5.10 -14.69 -0.83
N GLY A 55 5.07 -13.58 -1.57
CA GLY A 55 5.10 -13.57 -3.04
C GLY A 55 3.77 -13.91 -3.72
N GLN A 56 2.69 -14.17 -2.99
CA GLN A 56 1.35 -14.43 -3.51
C GLN A 56 0.47 -13.18 -3.38
N GLU A 57 -0.18 -12.77 -4.48
CA GLU A 57 -1.14 -11.66 -4.47
C GLU A 57 -2.37 -12.04 -3.62
N VAL A 58 -2.67 -11.24 -2.59
CA VAL A 58 -3.82 -11.43 -1.71
C VAL A 58 -4.93 -10.43 -1.97
N SER A 59 -4.59 -9.24 -2.46
CA SER A 59 -5.57 -8.19 -2.75
C SER A 59 -5.06 -7.22 -3.81
N ARG A 60 -5.98 -6.71 -4.63
CA ARG A 60 -5.71 -5.74 -5.69
C ARG A 60 -6.73 -4.62 -5.61
N VAL A 61 -6.25 -3.39 -5.44
CA VAL A 61 -7.09 -2.20 -5.25
C VAL A 61 -6.85 -1.21 -6.38
N THR A 62 -7.82 -1.14 -7.31
CA THR A 62 -7.76 -0.37 -8.56
C THR A 62 -8.20 1.09 -8.42
N GLU A 63 -8.99 1.41 -7.39
CA GLU A 63 -9.46 2.76 -7.11
C GLU A 63 -8.78 3.28 -5.85
N VAL A 64 -7.70 4.02 -6.06
CA VAL A 64 -6.85 4.63 -5.03
C VAL A 64 -7.12 6.11 -5.08
N ASP A 65 -7.63 6.68 -3.98
CA ASP A 65 -8.04 8.08 -3.88
C ASP A 65 -6.86 9.02 -4.24
N PRO A 66 -6.82 9.57 -5.46
CA PRO A 66 -5.69 10.38 -5.93
C PRO A 66 -5.84 11.84 -5.50
N LYS A 67 -6.89 12.20 -4.74
CA LYS A 67 -7.14 13.58 -4.32
C LYS A 67 -6.12 14.09 -3.29
N ALA A 68 -5.34 13.19 -2.71
CA ALA A 68 -4.20 13.57 -1.88
C ALA A 68 -3.07 14.07 -2.80
N HIS A 69 -2.83 15.38 -2.79
CA HIS A 69 -1.67 15.95 -3.46
C HIS A 69 -0.43 15.44 -2.72
N GLY A 70 0.32 14.52 -3.34
CA GLY A 70 1.62 14.12 -2.85
C GLY A 70 2.63 15.27 -2.90
N PRO A 71 3.85 15.09 -2.39
CA PRO A 71 4.96 16.02 -2.64
C PRO A 71 5.05 16.41 -4.13
N THR A 72 5.54 17.62 -4.42
CA THR A 72 5.63 18.13 -5.80
C THR A 72 6.24 17.11 -6.76
N GLY A 73 5.51 16.74 -7.82
CA GLY A 73 5.95 15.77 -8.82
C GLY A 73 5.61 14.30 -8.49
N THR A 74 4.85 14.03 -7.42
CA THR A 74 4.37 12.69 -7.07
C THR A 74 2.85 12.64 -6.96
N ILE A 75 2.29 11.43 -7.12
CA ILE A 75 0.89 11.13 -6.84
C ILE A 75 0.85 10.31 -5.56
N ARG A 76 0.05 10.76 -4.58
CA ARG A 76 -0.22 9.99 -3.37
C ARG A 76 -1.36 9.03 -3.62
N LEU A 77 -1.17 7.80 -3.16
CA LEU A 77 -2.12 6.70 -3.25
C LEU A 77 -2.39 6.18 -1.85
N ARG A 78 -3.63 5.75 -1.62
CA ARG A 78 -4.02 5.09 -0.37
C ARG A 78 -4.92 3.90 -0.65
N SER A 79 -4.57 2.75 -0.08
CA SER A 79 -5.44 1.58 -0.07
C SER A 79 -5.60 1.03 1.35
N ARG A 80 -6.66 0.25 1.55
CA ARG A 80 -6.90 -0.55 2.74
C ARG A 80 -6.85 -2.03 2.35
N LEU A 81 -6.24 -2.84 3.21
CA LEU A 81 -6.36 -4.29 3.20
C LEU A 81 -7.41 -4.67 4.24
N ASP A 82 -8.52 -5.21 3.77
CA ASP A 82 -9.65 -5.56 4.61
C ASP A 82 -9.35 -6.82 5.41
N ALA A 83 -9.83 -6.89 6.66
CA ALA A 83 -9.64 -8.05 7.55
C ALA A 83 -9.97 -9.40 6.87
N GLN A 84 -11.00 -9.41 6.02
CA GLN A 84 -11.47 -10.62 5.32
C GLN A 84 -10.52 -11.10 4.23
N THR A 85 -9.62 -10.23 3.75
CA THR A 85 -8.61 -10.54 2.73
C THR A 85 -7.27 -10.91 3.33
N VAL A 86 -7.11 -10.76 4.64
CA VAL A 86 -5.91 -11.16 5.36
C VAL A 86 -5.91 -12.69 5.51
N PRO A 87 -4.81 -13.38 5.15
CA PRO A 87 -4.67 -14.82 5.37
C PRO A 87 -4.82 -15.21 6.85
N GLU A 88 -5.23 -16.46 7.11
CA GLU A 88 -5.39 -16.97 8.48
C GLU A 88 -4.07 -16.93 9.28
N ASP A 89 -2.96 -17.20 8.61
CA ASP A 89 -1.61 -16.94 9.11
C ASP A 89 -1.00 -15.74 8.36
N PRO A 90 -1.09 -14.52 8.92
CA PRO A 90 -0.56 -13.34 8.27
C PRO A 90 0.95 -13.17 8.49
N ALA A 91 1.61 -14.00 9.29
CA ALA A 91 3.03 -13.83 9.60
C ALA A 91 3.89 -14.00 8.33
N GLY A 92 5.00 -13.27 8.27
CA GLY A 92 5.95 -13.31 7.16
C GLY A 92 6.08 -11.99 6.42
N ASN A 93 6.58 -12.08 5.19
CA ASN A 93 6.95 -10.95 4.36
C ASN A 93 5.76 -10.48 3.53
N TRP A 94 5.59 -9.16 3.53
CA TRP A 94 4.55 -8.49 2.79
C TRP A 94 5.11 -7.40 1.90
N THR A 95 4.45 -7.20 0.77
CA THR A 95 4.71 -6.05 -0.08
C THR A 95 3.42 -5.38 -0.53
N VAL A 96 3.49 -4.07 -0.68
CA VAL A 96 2.50 -3.28 -1.42
C VAL A 96 3.18 -2.72 -2.64
N ASP A 97 2.84 -3.28 -3.79
CA ASP A 97 3.32 -2.82 -5.08
C ASP A 97 2.36 -1.79 -5.65
N VAL A 98 2.93 -0.72 -6.19
CA VAL A 98 2.23 0.25 -7.03
C VAL A 98 2.53 -0.13 -8.46
N VAL A 99 1.51 -0.57 -9.19
CA VAL A 99 1.62 -0.91 -10.61
C VAL A 99 0.69 -0.03 -11.44
N THR A 100 1.07 0.26 -12.67
CA THR A 100 0.13 0.79 -13.67
C THR A 100 -0.86 -0.31 -14.07
N GLN A 101 -1.99 0.08 -14.67
CA GLN A 101 -3.02 -0.87 -15.12
C GLN A 101 -2.51 -1.89 -16.14
N ASP A 102 -1.48 -1.57 -16.93
CA ASP A 102 -0.81 -2.46 -17.88
C ASP A 102 0.33 -3.29 -17.24
N GLY A 103 0.54 -3.17 -15.93
CA GLY A 103 1.39 -4.07 -15.14
C GLY A 103 2.82 -3.58 -14.91
N GLN A 104 3.15 -2.33 -15.26
CA GLN A 104 4.46 -1.77 -14.96
C GLN A 104 4.59 -1.46 -13.46
N LEU A 105 5.63 -2.00 -12.81
CA LEU A 105 5.96 -1.65 -11.43
C LEU A 105 6.52 -0.23 -11.34
N VAL A 106 5.87 0.61 -10.53
CA VAL A 106 6.24 2.02 -10.30
C VAL A 106 6.78 2.25 -8.88
N GLY A 107 6.41 1.38 -7.94
CA GLY A 107 6.91 1.43 -6.57
C GLY A 107 6.62 0.15 -5.80
N ARG A 108 7.39 -0.11 -4.75
CA ARG A 108 7.21 -1.22 -3.83
C ARG A 108 7.48 -0.74 -2.41
N THR A 109 6.59 -1.08 -1.49
CA THR A 109 6.75 -0.92 -0.05
C THR A 109 6.81 -2.31 0.56
N ALA A 110 7.83 -2.62 1.36
CA ALA A 110 7.95 -3.91 2.02
C ALA A 110 7.75 -3.74 3.53
N PHE A 111 7.12 -4.72 4.16
CA PHE A 111 6.97 -4.82 5.60
C PHE A 111 6.88 -6.29 6.02
N GLU A 112 6.99 -6.54 7.32
CA GLU A 112 6.91 -7.87 7.90
C GLU A 112 5.81 -7.91 8.95
N ILE A 113 5.04 -9.00 8.97
CA ILE A 113 4.16 -9.31 10.09
C ILE A 113 4.85 -10.40 10.92
N THR A 114 5.11 -10.13 12.19
CA THR A 114 5.72 -11.09 13.11
C THR A 114 4.67 -11.76 13.98
N GLU A 115 5.02 -12.91 14.51
CA GLU A 115 4.25 -13.58 15.57
C GLU A 115 4.15 -12.76 16.84
#